data_AF-A0A2M9P8S4-F1
#
_entry.id   AF-A0A2M9P8S4-F1
#
_cell.length_a   1.000
_cell.length_b   1.000
_cell.length_c   1.000
_cell.angle_alpha   90.00
_cell.angle_beta   90.00
_cell.angle_gamma   90.00
#
_symmetry.space_group_name_H-M   'P 1'
#
loop_
_entity.id
_entity.type
_entity.pdbx_description
1 polymer ?
#
loop_
_entity_poly.entity_id
_entity_poly.type
_entity_poly.pdbx_seq_one_letter_code
_entity_poly.pdbx_strand_id
1 'polypeptide(L)'
;MALDLADYERKAREATMAFWGNRAKAIEAKQKAGTIDQGERGAVTAGTTMDGFAAMMIDLVRANGLEHAQIHRTKGVLMLPGYFRPTKLWDIL
;
A
#
# COMPACT_ATOMS: atom_id res chain seq x y z
N MET A 1 7.34 -28.13 -3.97
CA MET A 1 6.13 -27.51 -3.39
C MET A 1 5.63 -26.51 -4.41
N ALA A 2 4.37 -26.63 -4.85
CA ALA A 2 3.78 -25.60 -5.72
C ALA A 2 3.50 -24.36 -4.88
N LEU A 3 3.67 -23.17 -5.47
CA LEU A 3 3.31 -21.92 -4.80
C LEU A 3 1.79 -21.78 -4.72
N ASP A 4 1.27 -21.42 -3.56
CA ASP A 4 -0.11 -20.96 -3.42
C ASP A 4 -0.16 -19.47 -3.79
N LEU A 5 -0.79 -19.16 -4.93
CA LEU A 5 -0.87 -17.79 -5.42
C LEU A 5 -1.99 -16.96 -4.76
N ALA A 6 -2.66 -17.49 -3.74
CA ALA A 6 -3.60 -16.76 -2.89
C ALA A 6 -4.64 -15.93 -3.65
N ASP A 7 -5.11 -16.43 -4.81
CA ASP A 7 -6.06 -15.75 -5.71
C ASP A 7 -5.59 -14.34 -6.13
N TYR A 8 -4.30 -14.19 -6.40
CA TYR A 8 -3.67 -12.89 -6.68
C TYR A 8 -4.32 -12.14 -7.84
N GLU A 9 -4.85 -12.81 -8.86
CA GLU A 9 -5.46 -12.13 -10.02
C GLU A 9 -6.72 -11.36 -9.63
N ARG A 10 -7.60 -11.97 -8.83
CA ARG A 10 -8.79 -11.26 -8.33
C ARG A 10 -8.38 -10.14 -7.40
N LYS A 11 -7.45 -10.40 -6.47
CA LYS A 11 -6.96 -9.40 -5.53
C LYS A 11 -6.24 -8.24 -6.21
N ALA A 12 -5.52 -8.47 -7.30
CA ALA A 12 -4.86 -7.44 -8.09
C ALA A 12 -5.88 -6.54 -8.79
N ARG A 13 -6.97 -7.11 -9.32
CA ARG A 13 -8.09 -6.33 -9.89
C ARG A 13 -8.75 -5.47 -8.80
N GLU A 14 -9.06 -6.05 -7.65
CA GLU A 14 -9.63 -5.33 -6.51
C GLU A 14 -8.71 -4.21 -5.99
N ALA A 15 -7.42 -4.49 -5.84
CA ALA A 15 -6.42 -3.52 -5.43
C ALA A 15 -6.28 -2.38 -6.45
N THR A 16 -6.38 -2.67 -7.75
CA THR A 16 -6.35 -1.65 -8.82
C THR A 16 -7.58 -0.75 -8.74
N MET A 17 -8.78 -1.30 -8.55
CA MET A 17 -10.00 -0.52 -8.36
C MET A 17 -9.92 0.35 -7.10
N ALA A 18 -9.43 -0.22 -5.99
CA ALA A 18 -9.24 0.51 -4.74
C ALA A 18 -8.19 1.63 -4.89
N PHE A 19 -7.09 1.39 -5.60
CA PHE A 19 -6.04 2.38 -5.88
C PHE A 19 -6.63 3.63 -6.55
N TRP A 20 -7.37 3.45 -7.65
CA TRP A 20 -7.97 4.57 -8.36
C TRP A 20 -9.12 5.21 -7.58
N GLY A 21 -9.95 4.42 -6.90
CA GLY A 21 -11.03 4.92 -6.05
C GLY A 21 -10.52 5.77 -4.88
N ASN A 22 -9.43 5.35 -4.23
CA ASN A 22 -8.83 6.10 -3.12
C ASN A 22 -8.20 7.41 -3.60
N ARG A 23 -7.58 7.42 -4.77
CA ARG A 23 -7.07 8.66 -5.39
C ARG A 23 -8.18 9.67 -5.66
N ALA A 24 -9.28 9.22 -6.26
CA ALA A 24 -10.43 10.07 -6.53
C ALA A 24 -11.04 10.64 -5.23
N LYS A 25 -11.24 9.80 -4.21
CA LYS A 25 -11.73 10.22 -2.89
C LYS A 25 -10.79 11.21 -2.21
N ALA A 26 -9.47 11.02 -2.31
CA ALA A 26 -8.48 11.92 -1.73
C ALA A 26 -8.53 13.31 -2.39
N ILE A 27 -8.68 13.38 -3.72
CA ILE A 27 -8.88 14.65 -4.44
C ILE A 27 -10.17 15.34 -3.97
N GLU A 28 -11.29 14.60 -3.92
CA GLU A 28 -12.58 15.15 -3.47
C GLU A 28 -12.51 15.69 -2.04
N ALA A 29 -11.85 14.97 -1.13
CA ALA A 29 -11.66 15.39 0.25
C ALA A 29 -10.83 16.70 0.35
N LYS A 30 -9.80 16.84 -0.48
CA LYS A 30 -8.96 18.05 -0.54
C LYS A 30 -9.72 19.26 -1.08
N GLN A 31 -10.53 19.05 -2.12
CA GLN A 31 -11.43 20.08 -2.66
C GLN A 31 -12.42 20.55 -1.59
N LYS A 32 -13.06 19.62 -0.86
CA LYS A 32 -13.95 19.96 0.26
C LYS A 32 -13.23 20.70 1.39
N ALA A 33 -11.97 20.39 1.65
CA ALA A 33 -11.14 21.06 2.65
C ALA A 33 -10.57 22.41 2.18
N GLY A 34 -10.91 22.88 0.98
CA GLY A 34 -10.42 24.15 0.42
C GLY A 34 -8.90 24.18 0.16
N THR A 35 -8.23 23.03 0.22
CA THR A 35 -6.78 22.92 0.05
C THR A 35 -6.49 22.40 -1.35
N ILE A 36 -6.03 23.27 -2.22
CA ILE A 36 -5.58 22.88 -3.57
C ILE A 36 -4.10 22.51 -3.46
N ASP A 37 -3.81 21.22 -3.37
CA ASP A 37 -2.45 20.71 -3.51
C ASP A 37 -1.94 20.95 -4.94
N GLN A 38 -0.63 21.19 -5.10
CA GLN A 38 -0.03 21.38 -6.42
C GLN A 38 -0.03 20.07 -7.21
N GLY A 39 -0.74 20.06 -8.34
CA GLY A 39 -0.80 18.92 -9.27
C GLY A 39 -1.41 17.64 -8.65
N GLU A 40 -0.92 16.49 -9.09
CA GLU A 40 -1.44 15.16 -8.70
C GLU A 40 -1.13 14.75 -7.25
N ARG A 41 -0.48 15.61 -6.45
CA ARG A 41 -0.09 15.29 -5.08
C ARG A 41 -1.27 15.07 -4.15
N GLY A 42 -2.38 15.79 -4.37
CA GLY A 42 -3.60 15.66 -3.57
C GLY A 42 -4.10 14.22 -3.52
N ALA A 43 -3.97 13.48 -4.63
CA ALA A 43 -4.44 12.11 -4.80
C ALA A 43 -3.72 11.06 -3.94
N VAL A 44 -2.52 11.36 -3.42
CA VAL A 44 -1.66 10.39 -2.71
C VAL A 44 -1.32 10.80 -1.28
N THR A 45 -1.80 11.96 -0.82
CA THR A 45 -1.45 12.52 0.50
C THR A 45 -2.01 11.73 1.67
N ALA A 46 -3.09 10.97 1.47
CA ALA A 46 -3.67 10.12 2.52
C ALA A 46 -2.77 8.93 2.91
N GLY A 47 -1.84 8.52 2.02
CA GLY A 47 -0.91 7.42 2.29
C GLY A 47 -1.54 6.02 2.26
N THR A 48 -2.82 5.88 1.89
CA THR A 48 -3.57 4.60 1.85
C THR A 48 -3.72 4.05 0.44
N THR A 49 -3.08 4.68 -0.55
CA THR A 49 -3.25 4.34 -1.97
C THR A 49 -2.77 2.92 -2.28
N MET A 50 -1.78 2.41 -1.54
CA MET A 50 -1.16 1.10 -1.76
C MET A 50 -1.72 -0.04 -0.86
N ASP A 51 -2.66 0.26 0.04
CA ASP A 51 -3.11 -0.69 1.07
C ASP A 51 -3.66 -2.01 0.49
N GLY A 52 -4.36 -1.94 -0.64
CA GLY A 52 -4.89 -3.13 -1.32
C GLY A 52 -3.78 -4.05 -1.85
N PHE A 53 -2.71 -3.47 -2.41
CA PHE A 53 -1.56 -4.24 -2.88
C PHE A 53 -0.76 -4.81 -1.70
N ALA A 54 -0.57 -4.03 -0.63
CA ALA A 54 0.07 -4.49 0.60
C ALA A 54 -0.66 -5.69 1.20
N ALA A 55 -2.00 -5.64 1.29
CA ALA A 55 -2.81 -6.76 1.77
C ALA A 55 -2.66 -8.01 0.90
N MET A 56 -2.68 -7.87 -0.43
CA MET A 56 -2.46 -8.99 -1.36
C MET A 56 -1.08 -9.64 -1.16
N MET A 57 -0.02 -8.84 -1.01
CA MET A 57 1.34 -9.36 -0.78
C MET A 57 1.44 -10.11 0.55
N ILE A 58 0.78 -9.63 1.60
CA ILE A 58 0.72 -10.30 2.91
C ILE A 58 0.07 -11.67 2.80
N ASP A 59 -1.03 -11.79 2.05
CA ASP A 59 -1.71 -13.07 1.86
C ASP A 59 -0.84 -14.07 1.11
N LEU A 60 -0.10 -13.61 0.08
CA LEU A 60 0.87 -14.44 -0.65
C LEU A 60 1.99 -14.96 0.26
N VAL A 61 2.56 -14.10 1.10
CA VAL A 61 3.62 -14.48 2.06
C VAL A 61 3.11 -15.54 3.03
N ARG A 62 1.92 -15.33 3.60
CA ARG A 62 1.30 -16.27 4.56
C ARG A 62 0.98 -17.62 3.92
N ALA A 63 0.47 -17.64 2.69
CA ALA A 63 0.09 -18.86 2.00
C ALA A 63 1.28 -19.78 1.66
N ASN A 64 2.51 -19.26 1.64
CA ASN A 64 3.70 -19.99 1.18
C ASN A 64 4.70 -20.35 2.29
N GLY A 65 4.25 -20.45 3.54
CA GLY A 65 5.03 -21.05 4.63
C GLY A 65 5.78 -20.05 5.52
N LEU A 66 5.56 -18.76 5.34
CA LEU A 66 5.99 -17.72 6.28
C LEU A 66 4.86 -17.37 7.25
N GLU A 67 4.20 -18.39 7.82
CA GLU A 67 3.07 -18.22 8.75
C GLU A 67 3.47 -17.42 10.00
N HIS A 68 4.74 -17.55 10.43
CA HIS A 68 5.31 -16.79 11.55
C HIS A 68 6.13 -15.57 11.14
N ALA A 69 6.08 -15.14 9.88
CA ALA A 69 6.75 -13.91 9.49
C ALA A 69 6.17 -12.73 10.28
N GLN A 70 7.07 -11.94 10.85
CA GLN A 70 6.71 -10.65 11.43
C GLN A 70 6.53 -9.67 10.28
N ILE A 71 5.27 -9.37 9.98
CA ILE A 71 4.91 -8.41 8.94
C ILE A 71 4.74 -7.05 9.60
N HIS A 72 5.66 -6.14 9.29
CA HIS A 72 5.68 -4.79 9.81
C HIS A 72 4.91 -3.86 8.87
N ARG A 73 3.95 -3.10 9.43
CA ARG A 73 3.11 -2.12 8.70
C ARG A 73 3.10 -0.73 9.36
N THR A 74 3.74 -0.61 10.52
CA THR A 74 3.69 0.61 11.34
C THR A 74 4.89 1.50 11.02
N LYS A 75 4.66 2.80 10.81
CA LYS A 75 5.67 3.76 10.35
C LYS A 75 7.02 3.70 11.08
N GLY A 76 7.04 3.42 12.38
CA GLY A 76 8.26 3.38 13.19
C GLY A 76 9.20 2.21 12.89
N VAL A 77 8.72 1.17 12.21
CA VAL A 77 9.50 -0.04 11.88
C VAL A 77 9.67 -0.26 10.39
N LEU A 78 9.21 0.68 9.54
CA LEU A 78 9.23 0.58 8.07
C LEU A 78 10.47 1.22 7.42
N MET A 79 11.47 1.62 8.21
CA MET A 79 12.68 2.25 7.73
C MET A 79 13.77 1.20 7.49
N LEU A 80 14.29 1.13 6.26
CA LEU A 80 15.53 0.41 5.96
C LEU A 80 16.67 1.42 5.77
N PRO A 81 17.70 1.42 6.63
CA PRO A 81 18.85 2.30 6.47
C PRO A 81 19.57 2.05 5.14
N GLY A 82 19.94 3.13 4.44
CA GLY A 82 21.00 3.08 3.41
C GLY A 82 20.60 2.85 1.95
N TYR A 83 19.33 2.71 1.58
CA TYR A 83 19.01 2.37 0.17
C TYR A 83 18.54 3.54 -0.73
N PHE A 84 17.85 4.56 -0.20
CA PHE A 84 17.28 5.62 -1.05
C PHE A 84 17.24 6.98 -0.37
N ARG A 85 16.73 7.06 0.87
CA ARG A 85 16.79 8.22 1.78
C ARG A 85 16.71 7.74 3.23
N PRO A 86 17.35 8.39 4.21
CA PRO A 86 17.34 7.95 5.62
C PRO A 86 15.94 7.83 6.24
N THR A 87 14.95 8.53 5.70
CA THR A 87 13.59 8.62 6.26
C THR A 87 12.52 7.97 5.38
N LYS A 88 12.89 7.24 4.32
CA LYS A 88 11.90 6.59 3.46
C LYS A 88 11.32 5.37 4.16
N LEU A 89 10.00 5.30 4.17
CA LEU A 89 9.25 4.17 4.69
C LEU A 89 8.78 3.28 3.54
N TRP A 90 8.87 1.97 3.73
CA TRP A 90 8.27 0.97 2.85
C TRP A 90 6.79 0.77 3.22
N ASP A 91 5.98 0.22 2.30
CA ASP A 91 4.58 -0.11 2.60
C ASP A 91 4.47 -1.32 3.53
N ILE A 92 5.40 -2.28 3.40
CA ILE A 92 5.54 -3.49 4.24
C ILE A 92 7.02 -3.85 4.39
N LEU A 93 7.40 -4.42 5.54
CA LEU A 93 8.66 -5.13 5.77
C LEU A 93 8.39 -6.50 6.42
#